data_AF-A0A937W9V4-F1
#
_entry.id   AF-A0A937W9V4-F1
#
_cell.length_a   1.000
_cell.length_b   1.000
_cell.length_c   1.000
_cell.angle_alpha   90.00
_cell.angle_beta   90.00
_cell.angle_gamma   90.00
#
_symmetry.space_group_name_H-M   'P 1'
#
loop_
_entity.id
_entity.type
_entity.pdbx_description
1 polymer ?
#
loop_
_entity_poly.entity_id
_entity_poly.type
_entity_poly.pdbx_seq_one_letter_code
_entity_poly.pdbx_strand_id
1 'polypeptide(L)' 'MAGKIAFGLMVPITAACFIGMHLDKRLNTTPWMTIILLLLGVVVGFSGLYWMLKNDDN' A
#
# COMPACT_ATOMS: atom_id res chain seq x y z
N MET A 1 -14.18 -12.01 -9.30
CA MET A 1 -13.74 -11.57 -7.96
C MET A 1 -12.22 -11.33 -7.87
N ALA A 2 -11.37 -12.26 -8.32
CA ALA A 2 -9.91 -12.13 -8.23
C ALA A 2 -9.31 -10.82 -8.77
N GLY A 3 -9.83 -10.28 -9.89
CA GLY A 3 -9.35 -9.01 -10.45
C GLY A 3 -9.55 -7.80 -9.53
N LYS A 4 -10.70 -7.67 -8.86
CA LYS A 4 -10.98 -6.55 -7.94
C LYS A 4 -10.06 -6.58 -6.71
N ILE A 5 -9.75 -7.77 -6.23
CA ILE A 5 -8.84 -8.00 -5.10
C ILE A 5 -7.40 -7.65 -5.51
N ALA A 6 -6.97 -8.13 -6.69
CA ALA A 6 -5.65 -7.83 -7.22
C ALA A 6 -5.44 -6.32 -7.44
N PHE A 7 -6.41 -5.62 -8.02
CA PHE A 7 -6.37 -4.16 -8.17
C PHE A 7 -6.40 -3.42 -6.83
N GLY A 8 -7.22 -3.89 -5.87
CA GLY A 8 -7.30 -3.30 -4.53
C GLY A 8 -5.99 -3.40 -3.73
N LEU A 9 -5.13 -4.37 -4.04
CA LEU A 9 -3.81 -4.53 -3.44
C LEU A 9 -2.70 -3.83 -4.23
N MET A 10 -2.70 -3.98 -5.56
CA MET A 10 -1.65 -3.42 -6.43
C MET A 10 -1.60 -1.90 -6.39
N VAL A 11 -2.76 -1.24 -6.40
CA VAL A 11 -2.85 0.23 -6.42
C VAL A 11 -2.22 0.88 -5.19
N PRO A 12 -2.61 0.55 -3.94
CA PRO A 12 -2.02 1.17 -2.76
C PRO A 12 -0.55 0.83 -2.56
N ILE A 13 -0.12 -0.40 -2.88
CA ILE A 13 1.29 -0.81 -2.77
C ILE A 13 2.17 -0.03 -3.75
N THR A 14 1.74 0.06 -5.02
CA THR A 14 2.48 0.80 -6.05
C THR A 14 2.52 2.30 -5.75
N ALA A 15 1.39 2.87 -5.32
CA ALA A 15 1.31 4.28 -4.93
C ALA A 15 2.21 4.59 -3.72
N ALA A 16 2.16 3.75 -2.68
CA ALA A 16 3.00 3.91 -1.49
C ALA A 16 4.50 3.80 -1.79
N CYS A 17 4.89 2.85 -2.65
CA CYS A 17 6.27 2.70 -3.10
C CYS A 17 6.75 3.91 -3.90
N PHE A 18 5.93 4.39 -4.86
CA PHE A 18 6.27 5.54 -5.68
C PHE A 18 6.39 6.83 -4.88
N ILE A 19 5.44 7.09 -3.97
CA ILE A 19 5.45 8.25 -3.08
C ILE A 19 6.63 8.16 -2.10
N GLY A 20 6.90 6.98 -1.53
CA GLY A 20 8.02 6.75 -0.61
C GLY A 20 9.37 7.06 -1.25
N MET A 21 9.61 6.53 -2.46
CA MET A 21 10.83 6.81 -3.23
C MET A 21 10.96 8.29 -3.60
N HIS A 22 9.87 8.96 -3.95
CA HIS A 22 9.90 10.37 -4.32
C HIS A 22 10.22 11.27 -3.11
N LEU A 23 9.69 10.92 -1.94
CA LEU A 23 9.97 11.64 -0.70
C LEU A 23 11.41 11.42 -0.20
N ASP A 24 11.92 10.18 -0.25
CA ASP A 24 13.32 9.90 0.12
C ASP A 24 14.31 10.66 -0.77
N LYS A 25 14.04 10.76 -2.08
CA LYS A 25 14.86 11.55 -3.00
C LYS A 25 14.86 13.05 -2.68
N ARG A 26 13.75 13.60 -2.16
CA ARG A 26 13.68 15.02 -1.77
C ARG A 26 14.34 15.29 -0.42
N LEU A 27 14.40 14.30 0.48
CA LEU A 27 14.90 14.47 1.85
C LEU A 27 16.39 14.13 2.02
N ASN A 28 17.05 13.50 1.03
CA ASN A 28 18.48 13.14 1.08
C ASN A 28 18.86 12.26 2.30
N THR A 29 17.88 11.66 2.98
CA THR A 29 18.07 10.75 4.10
C THR A 29 18.22 9.31 3.59
N THR A 30 18.96 8.48 4.30
CA THR A 30 18.96 7.01 4.15
C THR A 30 17.52 6.50 4.08
N PRO A 31 17.24 5.36 3.39
CA PRO A 31 15.93 5.06 2.82
C PRO A 31 14.85 4.63 3.85
N TRP A 32 14.64 5.46 4.88
CA TRP A 32 13.78 5.23 6.01
C TRP A 32 12.34 5.62 5.71
N MET A 33 12.13 6.72 4.96
CA MET A 33 10.77 7.10 4.58
C MET A 33 10.18 6.12 3.59
N THR A 34 10.98 5.57 2.65
CA THR A 34 10.49 4.52 1.75
C THR A 34 10.03 3.29 2.54
N ILE A 35 10.77 2.86 3.57
CA ILE A 35 10.39 1.71 4.41
C ILE A 35 9.08 1.98 5.15
N ILE A 36 8.92 3.15 5.77
CA ILE A 36 7.71 3.51 6.52
C ILE A 36 6.49 3.62 5.60
N LEU A 37 6.63 4.27 4.45
CA LEU A 37 5.55 4.41 3.48
C LEU A 37 5.15 3.06 2.87
N LEU A 38 6.13 2.20 2.61
CA LEU A 38 5.88 0.84 2.11
C LEU A 38 5.16 0.00 3.16
N LEU A 39 5.56 0.09 4.44
CA LEU A 39 4.84 -0.53 5.56
C LEU A 39 3.39 -0.04 5.66
N LEU A 40 3.17 1.27 5.54
CA LEU A 40 1.81 1.83 5.51
C LEU A 40 1.01 1.34 4.31
N GLY A 41 1.60 1.27 3.11
CA GLY A 41 0.95 0.74 1.92
C GLY A 41 0.53 -0.73 2.07
N VAL A 42 1.37 -1.54 2.73
CA VAL A 42 1.05 -2.93 3.06
C VAL A 42 -0.12 -2.98 4.04
N VAL A 43 -0.10 -2.22 5.13
CA VAL A 43 -1.19 -2.17 6.12
C VAL A 43 -2.51 -1.73 5.50
N VAL A 44 -2.48 -0.72 4.62
CA VAL A 44 -3.67 -0.23 3.89
C VAL A 44 -4.20 -1.30 2.94
N GLY A 45 -3.33 -1.98 2.19
CA GLY A 45 -3.72 -3.09 1.31
C GLY A 45 -4.37 -4.25 2.07
N PHE A 46 -3.79 -4.63 3.21
CA PHE A 46 -4.37 -5.65 4.10
C PHE A 46 -5.70 -5.21 4.72
N SER A 47 -5.84 -3.95 5.10
CA SER A 47 -7.10 -3.40 5.62
C SER A 47 -8.20 -3.43 4.56
N GLY A 48 -7.88 -3.14 3.29
CA GLY A 48 -8.81 -3.25 2.16
C GLY A 48 -9.26 -4.68 1.90
N LEU A 49 -8.34 -5.65 1.97
CA LEU A 49 -8.66 -7.08 1.94
C LEU A 49 -9.61 -7.49 3.07
N TYR A 50 -9.30 -7.06 4.29
CA TYR A 50 -10.11 -7.38 5.46
C TYR A 50 -11.53 -6.83 5.32
N TRP A 51 -11.67 -5.60 4.81
CA TRP A 51 -12.98 -4.99 4.56
C TRP A 51 -13.74 -5.69 3.43
N MET A 52 -13.06 -6.14 2.36
CA MET A 52 -13.69 -6.95 1.32
C MET A 52 -14.17 -8.30 1.85
N LEU A 53 -13.34 -9.03 2.61
CA LEU A 53 -13.72 -10.30 3.22
C LEU A 53 -14.92 -10.13 4.17
N LYS A 54 -14.87 -9.08 5.01
CA LYS A 54 -15.92 -8.75 5.98
C LYS A 54 -17.26 -8.44 5.32
N ASN A 55 -17.26 -7.83 4.13
CA ASN A 55 -18.49 -7.51 3.39
C ASN A 55 -18.98 -8.66 2.50
N ASP A 56 -18.13 -9.63 2.16
CA ASP A 56 -18.57 -10.85 1.45
C ASP A 56 -19.30 -11.84 2.40
N ASP A 57 -19.11 -11.69 3.72
CA ASP A 57 -19.73 -12.49 4.79
C ASP A 57 -21.08 -11.92 5.30
N ASN A 58 -21.65 -10.85 4.71
CA ASN A 58 -23.00 -10.33 5.02
C ASN A 58 -23.89 -10.30 3.77
#